data_AF-A0A7X8VA29-F1
#
_entry.id   AF-A0A7X8VA29-F1
#
_cell.length_a   1.000
_cell.length_b   1.000
_cell.length_c   1.000
_cell.angle_alpha   90.00
_cell.angle_beta   90.00
_cell.angle_gamma   90.00
#
_symmetry.space_group_name_H-M   'P 1'
#
loop_
_entity.id
_entity.type
_entity.pdbx_description
1 polymer ?
#
loop_
_entity_poly.entity_id
_entity_poly.type
_entity_poly.pdbx_seq_one_letter_code
_entity_poly.pdbx_strand_id
1 'polypeptide(L)'
;MKVLSITTFIKCAICGKRQAKILCDMPVGRGKNLHIKNDRGNSFKEWTITCDKAVCEKCSVEVNSGIHFCKDCLSKNKRLVNLI
;
A
#
# COMPACT_ATOMS: atom_id res chain seq x y z
N MET A 1 32.72 5.89 -11.45
CA MET A 1 31.40 5.26 -11.65
C MET A 1 30.36 6.37 -11.78
N LYS A 2 29.66 6.46 -12.92
CA LYS A 2 28.54 7.41 -13.10
C LYS A 2 27.31 6.80 -12.43
N VAL A 3 26.99 7.22 -11.21
CA VAL A 3 25.69 6.95 -10.61
C VAL A 3 24.71 7.95 -11.25
N LEU A 4 24.15 7.58 -12.40
CA LEU A 4 23.03 8.32 -12.97
C LEU A 4 21.84 8.11 -12.05
N SER A 5 21.59 9.10 -11.19
CA SER A 5 20.35 9.27 -10.44
C SER A 5 19.19 9.38 -11.43
N ILE A 6 18.52 8.25 -11.71
CA ILE A 6 17.21 8.28 -12.36
C ILE A 6 16.21 8.39 -11.21
N THR A 7 15.89 9.60 -10.80
CA THR A 7 14.67 9.86 -10.03
C THR A 7 13.49 9.56 -10.94
N THR A 8 13.12 8.28 -11.04
CA THR A 8 12.01 7.83 -11.85
C THR A 8 10.76 8.57 -11.39
N PHE A 9 10.24 9.46 -12.24
CA PHE A 9 9.04 10.23 -11.94
C PHE A 9 7.83 9.29 -11.98
N ILE A 10 7.53 8.64 -10.85
CA ILE A 10 6.34 7.79 -10.72
C ILE A 10 5.13 8.71 -10.69
N LYS A 11 4.23 8.58 -11.67
CA LYS A 11 2.97 9.33 -11.69
C LYS A 11 2.00 8.75 -10.67
N CYS A 12 1.21 9.63 -10.07
CA CYS A 12 0.12 9.24 -9.17
C CYS A 12 -0.84 8.29 -9.89
N ALA A 13 -1.03 7.09 -9.33
CA ALA A 13 -1.90 6.04 -9.88
C ALA A 13 -3.39 6.42 -9.91
N ILE A 14 -3.79 7.49 -9.19
CA ILE A 14 -5.19 7.95 -9.11
C ILE A 14 -5.46 9.04 -10.15
N CYS A 15 -4.65 10.11 -10.17
CA CYS A 15 -4.92 11.26 -11.03
C CYS A 15 -4.04 11.35 -12.28
N GLY A 16 -2.92 10.63 -12.34
CA GLY A 16 -1.95 10.67 -13.44
C GLY A 16 -1.22 12.01 -13.65
N LYS A 17 -1.62 13.07 -12.94
CA LYS A 17 -1.17 14.46 -13.16
C LYS A 17 0.03 14.88 -12.31
N ARG A 18 0.21 14.28 -11.13
CA ARG A 18 1.22 14.67 -10.13
C ARG A 18 2.19 13.54 -9.85
N GLN A 19 3.36 13.87 -9.31
CA GLN A 19 4.30 12.87 -8.80
C GLN A 19 3.69 12.13 -7.61
N ALA A 20 3.87 10.82 -7.59
CA ALA A 20 3.59 9.99 -6.43
C ALA A 20 4.68 10.21 -5.37
N LYS A 21 4.26 10.33 -4.12
CA LYS A 21 5.15 10.49 -2.96
C LYS A 21 4.82 9.51 -1.83
N ILE A 22 3.65 8.89 -1.88
CA ILE A 22 3.07 8.08 -0.80
C ILE A 22 2.60 6.75 -1.40
N LEU A 23 2.74 5.66 -0.64
CA LEU A 23 2.13 4.37 -0.95
C LEU A 23 0.84 4.20 -0.16
N CYS A 24 -0.14 3.52 -0.72
CA CYS A 24 -1.41 3.26 -0.06
C CYS A 24 -1.31 2.07 0.90
N ASP A 25 -1.50 2.31 2.20
CA ASP A 25 -1.40 1.30 3.26
C ASP A 25 -2.69 0.48 3.46
N MET A 26 -3.71 0.67 2.62
CA MET A 26 -4.99 -0.03 2.77
C MET A 26 -4.77 -1.54 2.65
N PRO A 27 -5.16 -2.34 3.66
CA PRO A 27 -5.18 -3.79 3.54
C PRO A 27 -6.21 -4.23 2.50
N VAL A 28 -5.79 -5.01 1.52
CA VAL A 28 -6.64 -5.55 0.45
C VAL A 28 -6.79 -7.07 0.51
N GLY A 29 -5.99 -7.75 1.34
CA GLY A 29 -6.07 -9.18 1.52
C GLY A 29 -5.10 -9.72 2.56
N ARG A 30 -5.09 -11.05 2.70
CA ARG A 30 -4.14 -11.78 3.55
C ARG A 30 -3.53 -12.92 2.75
N GLY A 31 -2.22 -13.06 2.83
CA GLY A 31 -1.50 -14.22 2.34
C GLY A 31 -1.23 -15.21 3.47
N LYS A 32 -1.27 -16.50 3.16
CA LYS A 32 -0.97 -17.58 4.10
C LYS A 32 -0.23 -18.68 3.35
N ASN A 33 1.00 -18.97 3.75
CA ASN A 33 1.77 -20.07 3.21
C ASN A 33 2.09 -21.09 4.28
N LEU A 34 2.00 -22.37 3.89
CA LEU A 34 2.54 -23.46 4.68
C LEU A 34 4.06 -23.35 4.68
N HIS A 35 4.60 -23.07 5.86
CA HIS A 35 6.03 -23.04 6.12
C HIS A 35 6.42 -24.39 6.74
N ILE A 36 6.82 -25.32 5.88
CA ILE A 36 7.33 -26.65 6.25
C ILE A 36 8.70 -26.46 6.88
N LYS A 37 8.84 -26.89 8.14
CA LYS A 37 10.14 -26.96 8.83
C LYS A 37 10.50 -28.43 8.95
N ASN A 38 11.67 -28.81 8.46
CA ASN A 38 12.10 -30.20 8.39
C ASN A 38 12.13 -30.90 9.76
N ASP A 39 12.25 -30.17 10.87
CA ASP A 39 12.55 -30.76 12.19
C ASP A 39 11.58 -30.39 13.33
N ARG A 40 10.59 -29.50 13.13
CA ARG A 40 9.75 -28.97 14.23
C ARG A 40 8.25 -28.84 13.92
N GLY A 41 7.78 -29.58 12.92
CA GLY A 41 6.39 -29.54 12.49
C GLY A 41 6.07 -28.36 11.57
N ASN A 42 4.97 -28.49 10.83
CA ASN A 42 4.55 -27.49 9.86
C ASN A 42 3.93 -26.28 10.57
N SER A 43 4.28 -25.08 10.11
CA SER A 43 3.70 -23.83 10.60
C SER A 43 3.05 -23.06 9.46
N PHE A 44 2.12 -22.16 9.74
CA PHE A 44 1.62 -21.22 8.73
C PHE A 44 2.25 -19.86 8.93
N LYS A 45 2.80 -19.28 7.87
CA LYS A 45 3.22 -17.87 7.85
C LYS A 45 2.09 -17.06 7.23
N GLU A 46 1.56 -16.10 7.98
CA GLU A 46 0.53 -15.17 7.52
C GLU A 46 1.15 -13.77 7.32
N TRP A 47 0.65 -13.03 6.32
CA TRP A 47 1.01 -11.63 6.10
C TRP A 47 -0.16 -10.85 5.49
N THR A 48 -0.15 -9.54 5.68
CA THR A 48 -1.13 -8.62 5.09
C THR A 48 -0.67 -8.20 3.70
N ILE A 49 -1.61 -8.17 2.75
CA ILE A 49 -1.37 -7.62 1.41
C ILE A 49 -1.97 -6.20 1.40
N THR A 50 -1.14 -5.21 1.12
CA THR A 50 -1.52 -3.79 1.03
C THR A 50 -1.78 -3.38 -0.42
N CYS A 51 -2.46 -2.25 -0.60
CA CYS A 51 -2.82 -1.73 -1.92
C CYS A 51 -1.60 -1.25 -2.71
N ASP A 52 -0.62 -0.64 -2.03
CA ASP A 52 0.67 -0.17 -2.57
C ASP A 52 0.59 0.74 -3.80
N LYS A 53 -0.61 1.26 -4.15
CA LYS A 53 -0.74 2.28 -5.19
C LYS A 53 0.09 3.50 -4.81
N ALA A 54 1.03 3.85 -5.67
CA ALA A 54 1.81 5.07 -5.55
C ALA A 54 0.92 6.29 -5.87
N VAL A 55 0.71 7.16 -4.89
CA VAL A 55 -0.20 8.31 -4.98
C VAL A 55 0.46 9.61 -4.57
N CYS A 56 -0.07 10.73 -5.06
CA CYS A 56 0.32 12.06 -4.60
C CYS A 56 -0.42 12.42 -3.31
N GLU A 57 0.11 13.36 -2.53
CA GLU A 57 -0.47 13.89 -1.29
C GLU A 57 -1.97 14.27 -1.41
N LYS A 58 -2.39 14.84 -2.55
CA LYS A 58 -3.81 15.22 -2.77
C LYS A 58 -4.76 14.05 -3.02
N CYS A 59 -4.21 12.86 -3.33
CA CYS A 59 -4.96 11.64 -3.64
C CYS A 59 -4.83 10.59 -2.54
N SER A 60 -4.01 10.84 -1.52
CA SER A 60 -3.99 10.14 -0.23
C SER A 60 -4.82 10.89 0.80
N VAL A 61 -5.25 10.16 1.82
CA VAL A 61 -5.81 10.68 3.07
C VAL A 61 -5.06 9.97 4.19
N GLU A 62 -4.51 10.73 5.12
CA GLU A 62 -3.94 10.18 6.34
C GLU A 62 -5.08 9.81 7.30
N VAL A 63 -5.15 8.55 7.70
CA VAL A 63 -6.22 8.02 8.57
C VAL A 63 -5.75 7.80 10.01
N ASN A 64 -4.43 7.70 10.19
CA ASN A 64 -3.73 7.68 11.46
C ASN A 64 -2.28 8.12 11.20
N SER A 65 -1.53 8.46 12.24
CA SER A 65 -0.15 8.95 12.11
C SER A 65 0.69 8.00 11.24
N GLY A 66 1.11 8.49 10.06
CA GLY A 66 1.92 7.75 9.11
C GLY A 66 1.21 6.65 8.31
N ILE A 67 -0.11 6.53 8.41
CA ILE A 67 -0.93 5.58 7.64
C ILE A 67 -1.77 6.33 6.62
N HIS A 68 -1.51 6.08 5.33
CA HIS A 68 -2.14 6.79 4.24
C HIS A 68 -2.95 5.87 3.33
N PHE A 69 -4.23 6.20 3.14
CA PHE A 69 -5.10 5.48 2.21
C PHE A 69 -5.36 6.30 0.95
N CYS A 70 -5.36 5.65 -0.22
CA CYS A 70 -5.73 6.32 -1.46
C CYS A 70 -7.25 6.51 -1.53
N LYS A 71 -7.68 7.57 -2.23
CA LYS A 71 -9.11 7.89 -2.39
C LYS A 71 -9.91 6.75 -3.01
N ASP A 72 -9.35 6.03 -3.97
CA ASP A 72 -10.00 4.83 -4.55
C ASP A 72 -10.36 3.79 -3.49
N CYS A 73 -9.44 3.51 -2.55
CA CYS A 73 -9.66 2.53 -1.50
C CYS A 73 -10.72 3.00 -0.50
N LEU A 74 -10.71 4.28 -0.16
CA LEU A 74 -11.73 4.88 0.71
C LEU A 74 -13.12 4.83 0.07
N SER A 75 -13.25 5.18 -1.22
CA SER A 75 -14.54 5.13 -1.92
C SER A 75 -15.12 3.72 -2.01
N LYS A 76 -14.27 2.68 -2.05
CA LYS A 76 -14.70 1.27 -2.07
C LYS A 76 -15.11 0.76 -0.69
N ASN A 77 -14.51 1.30 0.37
CA ASN A 77 -14.80 0.91 1.75
C ASN A 77 -15.79 1.88 2.41
N LYS A 78 -17.09 1.66 2.17
CA LYS A 78 -18.19 2.46 2.76
C LYS A 78 -18.08 2.66 4.29
N ARG A 79 -17.46 1.72 5.02
CA ARG A 79 -17.25 1.81 6.47
C ARG A 79 -16.24 2.88 6.89
N LEU A 80 -15.26 3.20 6.04
CA LEU A 80 -14.22 4.18 6.33
C LEU A 80 -14.66 5.62 6.00
N VAL A 81 -15.66 5.78 5.14
CA VAL A 81 -16.20 7.10 4.76
C VAL A 81 -16.91 7.78 5.93
N ASN A 82 -17.37 7.02 6.94
CA ASN A 82 -18.03 7.57 8.13
C ASN A 82 -17.06 7.93 9.27
N LEU A 83 -15.75 7.78 9.08
CA LEU A 83 -14.70 8.04 10.08
C LEU A 83 -13.80 9.23 9.71
N ILE A 84 -14.09 9.90 8.59
CA ILE A 84 -13.40 11.10 8.07
C ILE A 84 -14.41 12.24 8.05
#